data_AF-A0A7G8DA08-F1
#
_entry.id   AF-A0A7G8DA08-F1
#
_cell.length_a   1.000
_cell.length_b   1.000
_cell.length_c   1.000
_cell.angle_alpha   90.00
_cell.angle_beta   90.00
_cell.angle_gamma   90.00
#
_symmetry.space_group_name_H-M   'P 1'
#
loop_
_entity.id
_entity.type
_entity.pdbx_description
1 polymer ?
#
loop_
_entity_poly.entity_id
_entity_poly.type
_entity_poly.pdbx_seq_one_letter_code
_entity_poly.pdbx_strand_id
1 'polypeptide(L)'
;MSTPVKPAWVLDFLGRVCLAAVFVNAAPGKITDFAGNAARIASKGIPEPLANILLLAAILVLIAGSILLVFGADTILGASLLLVFLVPTTLIFHAFPFETIPFLMNLALIGALILAITRSTANAAPSFRRVRARAFDSIR
;
A
#
# COMPACT_ATOMS: atom_id res chain seq x y z
N MET A 1 -2.32 10.89 -36.94
CA MET A 1 -1.07 11.09 -36.17
C MET A 1 -1.29 10.46 -34.80
N SER A 2 -0.75 9.26 -34.57
CA SER A 2 -0.96 8.48 -33.33
C SER A 2 -0.37 9.24 -32.15
N THR A 3 -1.21 9.64 -31.19
CA THR A 3 -0.71 10.20 -29.93
C THR A 3 0.21 9.17 -29.28
N PRO A 4 1.49 9.47 -29.01
CA PRO A 4 2.34 8.53 -28.30
C PRO A 4 1.74 8.34 -26.91
N VAL A 5 1.25 7.13 -26.64
CA VAL A 5 0.93 6.71 -25.28
C VAL A 5 2.22 6.87 -24.48
N LYS A 6 2.25 7.87 -23.59
CA LYS A 6 3.45 8.22 -22.81
C LYS A 6 3.81 7.01 -21.93
N PRO A 7 4.94 6.31 -22.10
CA PRO A 7 5.22 5.06 -21.38
C PRO A 7 5.13 5.11 -19.84
N ALA A 8 5.14 6.30 -19.24
CA ALA A 8 5.05 6.51 -17.80
C ALA A 8 3.72 6.13 -17.14
N TRP A 9 2.56 6.20 -17.81
CA TRP A 9 1.28 5.83 -17.18
C TRP A 9 1.11 4.32 -17.05
N VAL A 10 1.61 3.56 -18.03
CA VAL A 10 1.62 2.09 -17.98
C VAL A 10 2.52 1.61 -16.84
N LEU A 11 3.72 2.19 -16.71
CA LEU A 11 4.64 1.84 -15.61
C LEU A 11 4.09 2.22 -14.24
N ASP A 12 3.40 3.36 -14.12
CA ASP A 12 2.73 3.77 -12.88
C ASP A 12 1.60 2.78 -12.51
N PHE A 13 0.72 2.47 -13.46
CA PHE A 13 -0.36 1.52 -13.26
C PHE A 13 0.17 0.14 -12.87
N LEU A 14 1.17 -0.38 -13.59
CA LEU A 14 1.83 -1.65 -13.25
C LEU A 14 2.44 -1.61 -11.85
N GLY A 15 3.09 -0.51 -11.47
CA GLY A 15 3.62 -0.32 -10.10
C GLY A 15 2.52 -0.41 -9.04
N ARG A 16 1.36 0.22 -9.28
CA ARG A 16 0.20 0.15 -8.38
C ARG A 16 -0.42 -1.24 -8.31
N VAL A 17 -0.52 -1.94 -9.44
CA VAL A 17 -0.97 -3.33 -9.49
C VAL A 17 -0.02 -4.25 -8.70
N CYS A 18 1.29 -4.15 -8.93
CA CYS A 18 2.28 -4.93 -8.20
C CYS A 18 2.24 -4.65 -6.68
N LEU A 19 2.10 -3.39 -6.28
CA LEU A 19 1.97 -3.02 -4.88
C LEU A 19 0.66 -3.57 -4.28
N ALA A 20 -0.47 -3.40 -4.96
CA ALA A 20 -1.77 -3.89 -4.53
C ALA A 20 -1.83 -5.43 -4.44
N ALA A 21 -1.10 -6.15 -5.30
CA ALA A 21 -1.10 -7.60 -5.34
C ALA A 21 -0.71 -8.23 -3.98
N VAL A 22 0.20 -7.59 -3.24
CA VAL A 22 0.60 -8.06 -1.90
C VAL A 22 -0.56 -8.01 -0.92
N PHE A 23 -1.35 -6.93 -0.94
CA PHE A 23 -2.51 -6.76 -0.07
C PHE A 23 -3.68 -7.64 -0.50
N VAL A 24 -3.92 -7.78 -1.80
CA VAL A 24 -4.94 -8.68 -2.35
C VAL A 24 -4.65 -10.13 -1.96
N ASN A 25 -3.39 -10.57 -2.05
CA ASN A 25 -2.99 -11.92 -1.65
C ASN A 25 -3.20 -12.17 -0.14
N ALA A 26 -3.14 -11.14 0.69
CA ALA A 26 -3.35 -11.25 2.14
C ALA A 26 -4.82 -11.33 2.57
N ALA A 27 -5.78 -11.01 1.68
CA ALA A 27 -7.20 -10.94 2.03
C ALA A 27 -7.90 -12.32 2.13
N PRO A 28 -7.75 -13.27 1.18
CA PRO A 28 -8.49 -14.54 1.20
C PRO A 28 -8.31 -15.32 2.50
N GLY A 29 -7.07 -15.43 2.99
CA GLY A 29 -6.77 -16.17 4.22
C GLY A 29 -7.47 -15.59 5.46
N LYS A 30 -7.75 -14.28 5.49
CA LYS A 30 -8.49 -13.62 6.56
C LYS A 30 -9.99 -13.90 6.52
N ILE A 31 -10.50 -14.20 5.33
CA ILE A 31 -11.93 -14.50 5.10
C ILE A 31 -12.19 -15.99 5.35
N THR A 32 -11.34 -16.87 4.82
CA THR A 32 -11.53 -18.32 4.91
C THR A 32 -11.29 -18.88 6.31
N ASP A 33 -10.40 -18.25 7.09
CA ASP A 33 -10.12 -18.62 8.48
C ASP A 33 -10.36 -17.44 9.43
N PHE A 34 -11.58 -16.89 9.41
CA PHE A 34 -11.90 -15.72 10.21
C PHE A 34 -11.70 -15.98 11.71
N ALA A 35 -12.23 -17.11 12.21
CA ALA A 35 -12.14 -17.47 13.63
C ALA A 35 -10.68 -17.67 14.09
N GLY A 36 -9.85 -18.37 13.30
CA GLY A 36 -8.44 -18.56 13.62
C GLY A 36 -7.66 -17.24 13.61
N ASN A 37 -7.94 -16.35 12.66
CA ASN A 37 -7.32 -15.02 12.62
C ASN A 37 -7.76 -14.13 13.78
N ALA A 38 -9.04 -14.17 14.17
CA ALA A 38 -9.56 -13.43 15.32
C ALA A 38 -8.92 -13.92 16.62
N ALA A 39 -8.83 -15.24 16.81
CA ALA A 39 -8.12 -15.83 17.95
C ALA A 39 -6.63 -15.42 17.99
N ARG A 40 -5.97 -15.33 16.83
CA ARG A 40 -4.58 -14.87 16.71
C ARG A 40 -4.42 -13.38 17.05
N ILE A 41 -5.40 -12.53 16.75
CA ILE A 41 -5.41 -11.14 17.20
C ILE A 41 -5.62 -11.10 18.72
N ALA A 42 -6.56 -11.88 19.25
CA ALA A 42 -6.84 -11.93 20.67
C ALA A 42 -5.64 -12.43 21.49
N SER A 43 -4.84 -13.36 20.95
CA SER A 43 -3.61 -13.84 21.59
C SER A 43 -2.54 -12.77 21.77
N LYS A 44 -2.69 -11.59 21.16
CA LYS A 44 -1.82 -10.41 21.37
C LYS A 44 -2.29 -9.53 22.53
N GLY A 45 -3.24 -10.00 23.36
CA GLY A 45 -3.78 -9.26 24.49
C GLY A 45 -4.94 -8.31 24.13
N ILE A 46 -5.49 -8.43 22.91
CA ILE A 46 -6.63 -7.64 22.45
C ILE A 46 -7.91 -8.37 22.87
N PRO A 47 -8.90 -7.70 23.49
CA PRO A 47 -10.18 -8.32 23.83
C PRO A 47 -10.86 -8.93 22.61
N GLU A 48 -11.44 -10.12 22.77
CA GLU A 48 -12.05 -10.89 21.69
C GLU A 48 -13.10 -10.11 20.86
N PRO A 49 -14.01 -9.30 21.46
CA PRO A 49 -14.93 -8.49 20.68
C PRO A 49 -14.22 -7.45 19.79
N LEU A 50 -13.13 -6.86 20.29
CA LEU A 50 -12.34 -5.90 19.53
C LEU A 50 -11.50 -6.60 18.45
N ALA A 51 -11.00 -7.81 18.70
CA ALA A 51 -10.27 -8.61 17.73
C ALA A 51 -11.11 -8.90 16.47
N ASN A 52 -12.38 -9.26 16.64
CA ASN A 52 -13.32 -9.48 15.54
C ASN A 52 -13.57 -8.21 14.73
N ILE A 53 -13.77 -7.07 15.40
CA ILE A 53 -13.97 -5.77 14.74
C ILE A 53 -12.73 -5.36 13.96
N LEU A 54 -11.54 -5.50 14.55
CA LEU A 54 -10.27 -5.19 13.88
C LEU A 54 -10.04 -6.09 12.66
N LEU A 55 -10.36 -7.37 12.74
CA LEU A 55 -10.24 -8.29 11.60
C LEU A 55 -11.19 -7.91 10.47
N LEU A 56 -12.45 -7.61 10.78
CA LEU A 56 -13.43 -7.17 9.80
C LEU A 56 -13.00 -5.85 9.15
N ALA A 57 -12.57 -4.88 9.95
CA ALA A 57 -12.06 -3.60 9.47
C ALA A 57 -10.83 -3.81 8.56
N ALA A 58 -9.91 -4.69 8.95
CA ALA A 58 -8.74 -5.05 8.15
C ALA A 58 -9.13 -5.61 6.78
N ILE A 59 -10.08 -6.54 6.71
CA ILE A 59 -10.56 -7.11 5.45
C ILE A 59 -11.15 -6.03 4.54
N LEU A 60 -12.03 -5.18 5.08
CA LEU A 60 -12.66 -4.09 4.33
C LEU A 60 -11.61 -3.10 3.80
N VAL A 61 -10.66 -2.70 4.65
CA VAL A 61 -9.58 -1.78 4.29
C VAL A 61 -8.64 -2.38 3.26
N LEU A 62 -8.32 -3.68 3.34
CA LEU A 62 -7.51 -4.37 2.33
C LEU A 62 -8.16 -4.32 0.96
N ILE A 63 -9.44 -4.71 0.89
CA ILE A 63 -10.16 -4.81 -0.37
C ILE A 63 -10.39 -3.41 -0.95
N ALA A 64 -10.98 -2.51 -0.16
CA ALA A 64 -11.27 -1.15 -0.62
C ALA A 64 -9.99 -0.38 -0.94
N GLY A 65 -8.98 -0.45 -0.08
CA GLY A 65 -7.69 0.21 -0.28
C GLY A 65 -6.96 -0.28 -1.53
N SER A 66 -6.96 -1.60 -1.79
CA SER A 66 -6.34 -2.17 -3.00
C SER A 66 -7.06 -1.74 -4.27
N ILE A 67 -8.40 -1.77 -4.27
CA ILE A 67 -9.21 -1.32 -5.41
C ILE A 67 -8.97 0.16 -5.69
N LEU A 68 -9.00 1.00 -4.65
CA LEU A 68 -8.79 2.44 -4.78
C LEU A 68 -7.36 2.76 -5.21
N LEU A 69 -6.36 2.00 -4.76
CA LEU A 69 -4.97 2.20 -5.18
C LEU A 69 -4.80 1.95 -6.69
N VAL A 70 -5.40 0.88 -7.22
CA VAL A 70 -5.25 0.50 -8.63
C VAL A 70 -6.16 1.32 -9.55
N PHE A 71 -7.44 1.46 -9.20
CA PHE A 71 -8.48 2.01 -10.07
C PHE A 71 -8.96 3.40 -9.67
N GLY A 72 -8.58 3.89 -8.49
CA GLY A 72 -8.98 5.21 -8.02
C GLY A 72 -8.36 6.34 -8.84
N ALA A 73 -9.14 7.40 -9.05
CA ALA A 73 -8.64 8.65 -9.62
C ALA A 73 -7.64 9.36 -8.67
N ASP A 74 -7.84 9.17 -7.36
CA ASP A 74 -6.95 9.62 -6.29
C ASP A 74 -6.30 8.41 -5.59
N THR A 75 -5.01 8.22 -5.87
CA THR A 75 -4.19 7.14 -5.30
C THR A 75 -3.88 7.36 -3.82
N ILE A 76 -4.01 8.60 -3.31
CA ILE A 76 -3.75 8.94 -1.90
C ILE A 76 -4.73 8.19 -1.01
N LEU A 77 -6.01 8.14 -1.38
CA LEU A 77 -7.03 7.51 -0.54
C LEU A 77 -6.76 6.01 -0.39
N GLY A 78 -6.49 5.32 -1.50
CA GLY A 78 -6.17 3.89 -1.48
C GLY A 78 -4.89 3.59 -0.70
N ALA A 79 -3.82 4.35 -0.97
CA ALA A 79 -2.55 4.18 -0.26
C ALA A 79 -2.66 4.48 1.24
N SER A 80 -3.42 5.51 1.63
CA SER A 80 -3.63 5.89 3.03
C SER A 80 -4.41 4.83 3.80
N LEU A 81 -5.47 4.27 3.20
CA LEU A 81 -6.23 3.16 3.79
C LEU A 81 -5.32 1.96 4.06
N LEU A 82 -4.55 1.54 3.06
CA LEU A 82 -3.61 0.42 3.20
C LEU A 82 -2.51 0.72 4.24
N LEU A 83 -2.06 1.98 4.34
CA LEU A 83 -1.04 2.40 5.30
C LEU A 83 -1.58 2.33 6.75
N VAL A 84 -2.80 2.83 6.97
CA VAL A 84 -3.50 2.76 8.27
C VAL A 84 -3.72 1.31 8.70
N PHE A 85 -3.94 0.38 7.77
CA PHE A 85 -3.99 -1.05 8.08
C PHE A 85 -2.60 -1.63 8.39
N LEU A 86 -1.59 -1.31 7.57
CA LEU A 86 -0.31 -2.01 7.59
C LEU A 86 0.55 -1.64 8.80
N VAL A 87 0.53 -0.38 9.22
CA VAL A 87 1.34 0.09 10.36
C VAL A 87 0.95 -0.63 11.66
N PRO A 88 -0.32 -0.62 12.11
CA PRO A 88 -0.72 -1.36 13.31
C PRO A 88 -0.49 -2.86 13.18
N THR A 89 -0.80 -3.46 12.03
CA THR A 89 -0.57 -4.89 11.78
C THR A 89 0.91 -5.25 12.00
N THR A 90 1.83 -4.44 11.49
CA THR A 90 3.27 -4.68 11.64
C THR A 90 3.70 -4.64 13.10
N LEU A 91 3.22 -3.64 13.85
CA LEU A 91 3.56 -3.47 15.26
C LEU A 91 2.98 -4.60 16.13
N ILE A 92 1.72 -4.97 15.90
CA ILE A 92 1.03 -6.01 16.68
C ILE A 92 1.63 -7.39 16.43
N PHE A 93 1.92 -7.71 15.17
CA PHE A 93 2.31 -9.08 14.80
C PHE A 93 3.81 -9.33 14.79
N HIS A 94 4.63 -8.35 14.41
CA HIS A 94 6.03 -8.58 14.06
C HIS A 94 7.05 -7.76 14.86
N ALA A 95 6.63 -6.80 15.69
CA ALA A 95 7.56 -6.05 16.52
C ALA A 95 7.95 -6.79 17.81
N PHE A 96 7.03 -7.59 18.38
CA PHE A 96 7.24 -8.27 19.66
C PHE A 96 6.61 -9.69 19.70
N PRO A 97 7.44 -10.77 19.73
CA PRO A 97 8.89 -10.75 19.53
C PRO A 97 9.24 -10.22 18.13
N PHE A 98 10.44 -9.66 17.98
CA PHE A 98 10.84 -9.05 16.70
C PHE A 98 11.06 -10.11 15.62
N GLU A 99 10.18 -10.13 14.63
CA GLU A 99 10.26 -11.02 13.48
C GLU A 99 10.91 -10.27 12.31
N THR A 100 12.23 -10.41 12.15
CA THR A 100 13.05 -9.60 11.23
C THR A 100 12.51 -9.55 9.80
N ILE A 101 12.21 -10.71 9.20
CA ILE A 101 11.79 -10.78 7.80
C ILE A 101 10.43 -10.08 7.57
N PRO A 102 9.32 -10.49 8.22
CA PRO A 102 8.03 -9.85 7.96
C PRO A 102 7.98 -8.39 8.42
N PHE A 103 8.72 -8.02 9.47
CA PHE A 103 8.83 -6.62 9.87
C PHE A 103 9.47 -5.76 8.78
N LEU A 104 10.64 -6.17 8.25
CA LEU A 104 11.33 -5.42 7.21
C LEU A 104 10.57 -5.39 5.89
N MET A 105 9.86 -6.48 5.53
CA MET A 105 8.99 -6.49 4.34
C MET A 105 7.85 -5.49 4.49
N ASN A 106 7.19 -5.45 5.65
CA ASN A 106 6.15 -4.47 5.89
C ASN A 106 6.71 -3.04 5.96
N LEU A 107 7.91 -2.84 6.49
CA LEU A 107 8.57 -1.54 6.49
C LEU A 107 8.83 -1.02 5.06
N ALA A 108 9.26 -1.90 4.16
CA ALA A 108 9.42 -1.57 2.74
C ALA A 108 8.07 -1.21 2.08
N LEU A 109 7.01 -1.96 2.38
CA LEU A 109 5.65 -1.68 1.87
C LEU A 109 5.08 -0.36 2.43
N ILE A 110 5.33 -0.05 3.70
CA ILE A 110 5.01 1.24 4.32
C ILE A 110 5.69 2.37 3.54
N GLY A 111 6.99 2.23 3.25
CA GLY A 111 7.73 3.18 2.41
C GLY A 111 7.12 3.33 1.02
N ALA A 112 6.76 2.23 0.36
CA ALA A 112 6.12 2.24 -0.95
C ALA A 112 4.76 2.96 -0.94
N LEU A 113 3.93 2.74 0.10
CA LEU A 113 2.65 3.42 0.26
C LEU A 113 2.82 4.92 0.53
N ILE A 114 3.80 5.32 1.34
CA ILE A 114 4.15 6.73 1.55
C ILE A 114 4.56 7.38 0.23
N LEU A 115 5.39 6.72 -0.57
CA LEU A 115 5.75 7.19 -1.91
C LEU A 115 4.53 7.29 -2.83
N ALA A 116 3.58 6.34 -2.76
CA ALA A 116 2.33 6.40 -3.52
C ALA A 116 1.47 7.61 -3.11
N ILE A 117 1.39 7.93 -1.82
CA ILE A 117 0.70 9.13 -1.31
C ILE A 117 1.33 10.42 -1.87
N THR A 118 2.66 10.49 -1.96
CA THR A 118 3.33 11.67 -2.53
C THR A 118 3.12 11.84 -4.04
N ARG A 119 2.53 10.87 -4.71
CA ARG A 119 2.23 10.87 -6.16
C ARG A 119 0.72 10.95 -6.36
N SER A 120 0.14 12.13 -6.13
CA SER A 120 -1.33 12.34 -6.03
C SER A 120 -2.13 12.16 -7.32
N THR A 121 -1.49 11.91 -8.46
CA THR A 121 -2.20 11.71 -9.72
C THR A 121 -1.71 10.42 -10.37
N ALA A 122 -2.67 9.57 -10.74
CA ALA A 122 -2.51 8.28 -11.43
C ALA A 122 -1.76 8.34 -12.79
N ASN A 123 -1.08 9.45 -13.09
CA ASN A 123 -0.37 9.79 -14.33
C ASN A 123 0.82 10.77 -14.12
N ALA A 124 1.23 11.06 -12.88
CA ALA A 124 2.38 11.93 -12.60
C ALA A 124 3.70 11.22 -12.93
N ALA A 125 4.06 11.21 -14.21
CA ALA A 125 5.40 10.89 -14.63
C ALA A 125 6.40 11.83 -13.93
N PRO A 126 7.54 11.32 -13.41
CA PRO A 126 8.64 12.18 -13.01
C PRO A 126 9.07 13.03 -14.22
N SER A 127 8.81 14.34 -14.17
CA SER A 127 9.23 15.26 -15.23
C SER A 127 10.64 15.75 -14.94
N PHE A 128 11.64 15.14 -15.57
CA PHE A 128 13.04 15.61 -15.53
C PHE A 128 13.27 16.92 -16.29
N ARG A 129 12.21 17.55 -16.82
CA ARG A 129 12.30 18.84 -17.55
C ARG A 129 12.99 19.92 -16.72
N ARG A 130 12.80 19.92 -15.40
CA ARG A 130 13.43 20.89 -14.48
C ARG A 130 14.93 20.65 -14.31
N VAL A 131 15.38 19.40 -14.34
CA VAL A 131 16.82 19.05 -14.26
C VAL A 131 17.52 19.41 -15.58
N ARG A 132 16.86 19.13 -16.70
CA ARG A 132 17.40 19.45 -18.03
C ARG A 132 17.51 20.96 -18.27
N ALA A 133 16.53 21.76 -17.82
CA ALA A 133 16.57 23.21 -17.96
C ALA A 133 17.78 23.84 -17.23
N ARG A 134 18.06 23.41 -16.00
CA ARG A 134 19.17 23.94 -15.20
C ARG A 134 20.55 23.60 -15.76
N ALA A 135 20.70 22.46 -16.43
CA ALA A 135 21.96 22.08 -17.07
C ALA A 135 22.32 22.95 -18.29
N PHE A 136 21.32 23.57 -18.93
CA PHE A 136 21.56 24.48 -20.06
C PHE A 136 21.74 25.93 -19.62
N ASP A 137 21.16 26.34 -18.49
CA ASP A 137 21.37 27.68 -17.91
C ASP A 137 22.78 27.87 -17.34
N SER A 138 23.47 26.78 -16.95
CA SER A 138 24.85 26.83 -16.45
C SER A 138 25.93 26.84 -17.54
N ILE A 139 25.54 26.86 -18.83
CA ILE A 139 26.45 26.85 -20.00
C ILE A 139 26.32 28.16 -20.81
N ARG A 140 25.53 29.14 -20.34
CA ARG A 140 25.45 30.49 -20.91
C ARG A 140 26.15 31.52 -20.04
#